data_AF-A0A7W8D007-F1
#
_entry.id   AF-A0A7W8D007-F1
#
_cell.length_a   1.000
_cell.length_b   1.000
_cell.length_c   1.000
_cell.angle_alpha   90.00
_cell.angle_beta   90.00
_cell.angle_gamma   90.00
#
_symmetry.space_group_name_H-M   'P 1'
#
loop_
_entity.id
_entity.type
_entity.pdbx_description
1 polymer ?
#
loop_
_entity_poly.entity_id
_entity_poly.type
_entity_poly.pdbx_seq_one_letter_code
_entity_poly.pdbx_strand_id
1 'polypeptide(L)'
;MEDNPFTFTGISESYSQIRRIMIDLRNLDYTYLNIAQRHHTSVTTVQRYADSWIIVPRQKLTESIGIDEYHSPVLSNRNNTYLCIIVDNVGRRLLEVLPSRKSEYLKRYFLNIPIEERRQVKYVTIDMWESYKNVAHSVFPNCVIAVDPFHVIKNIGSAFTKVRIRIMNSFDYDSNGYYLLKKWHKLLESDYNLDNEPRYNHRFQTKLNYRDLFNMILELNSQLTKAYRLKEKYREFNRNATCENAREKLEQLLMEFCKANIPEYDPIINMMYTWEEEIIHSFHKPYNDRKLSNALSENINGKITAHITVSRGISNFARFRNRLIYALNDTVMYKVTGFLQSLKRPGKPRGNYKKK
;
A
#
# COMPACT_ATOMS: atom_id res chain seq x y z
N MET A 1 -5.49 -39.41 -33.84
CA MET A 1 -4.91 -38.14 -33.39
C MET A 1 -4.17 -37.60 -34.58
N GLU A 2 -4.65 -36.53 -35.20
CA GLU A 2 -3.89 -35.85 -36.25
C GLU A 2 -2.70 -35.15 -35.60
N ASP A 3 -1.51 -35.42 -36.13
CA ASP A 3 -0.27 -34.80 -35.70
C ASP A 3 -0.33 -33.32 -36.12
N ASN A 4 -0.55 -32.43 -35.15
CA ASN A 4 -0.66 -31.00 -35.42
C ASN A 4 0.76 -30.40 -35.50
N PRO A 5 1.24 -29.97 -36.69
CA PRO A 5 2.60 -29.45 -36.87
C PRO A 5 2.85 -28.13 -36.13
N PHE A 6 1.82 -27.54 -35.53
CA PHE A 6 1.90 -26.34 -34.71
C PHE A 6 1.93 -26.61 -33.20
N THR A 7 2.07 -27.87 -32.78
CA THR A 7 2.17 -28.26 -31.36
C THR A 7 3.59 -28.67 -30.98
N PHE A 8 4.08 -28.17 -29.85
CA PHE A 8 5.33 -28.66 -29.27
C PHE A 8 5.10 -30.06 -28.70
N THR A 9 6.11 -30.93 -28.75
CA THR A 9 6.02 -32.28 -28.17
C THR A 9 5.56 -32.24 -26.71
N GLY A 10 4.41 -32.87 -26.42
CA GLY A 10 3.81 -32.88 -25.08
C GLY A 10 2.87 -31.72 -24.74
N ILE A 11 2.50 -30.88 -25.72
CA ILE A 11 1.56 -29.76 -25.59
C ILE A 11 0.38 -29.98 -26.53
N SER A 12 -0.83 -30.12 -25.99
CA SER A 12 -2.05 -30.37 -26.77
C SER A 12 -2.69 -29.09 -27.33
N GLU A 13 -2.44 -27.94 -26.72
CA GLU A 13 -3.09 -26.68 -27.04
C GLU A 13 -2.41 -25.95 -28.20
N SER A 14 -3.22 -25.30 -29.05
CA SER A 14 -2.70 -24.46 -30.14
C SER A 14 -1.98 -23.22 -29.60
N TYR A 15 -1.05 -22.68 -30.39
CA TYR A 15 -0.35 -21.43 -30.03
C TYR A 15 -1.30 -20.25 -29.76
N SER A 16 -2.42 -20.16 -30.51
CA SER A 16 -3.45 -19.14 -30.30
C SER A 16 -4.13 -19.28 -28.93
N GLN A 17 -4.46 -20.50 -28.53
CA GLN A 17 -5.04 -20.79 -27.22
C GLN A 17 -4.05 -20.49 -26.09
N ILE A 18 -2.78 -20.89 -26.26
CA ILE A 18 -1.69 -20.55 -25.33
C ILE A 18 -1.59 -19.03 -25.16
N ARG A 19 -1.57 -18.26 -26.26
CA ARG A 19 -1.52 -16.79 -26.21
C ARG A 19 -2.69 -16.21 -25.41
N ARG A 20 -3.91 -16.72 -25.60
CA ARG A 20 -5.08 -16.27 -24.84
C ARG A 20 -4.98 -16.60 -23.35
N ILE A 21 -4.49 -17.80 -23.00
CA ILE A 21 -4.19 -18.17 -21.61
C ILE A 21 -3.17 -17.19 -21.00
N MET A 22 -2.11 -16.86 -21.73
CA MET A 22 -1.07 -15.94 -21.25
C MET A 22 -1.58 -14.50 -21.10
N ILE A 23 -2.54 -14.06 -21.92
CA ILE A 23 -3.22 -12.77 -21.75
C ILE A 23 -4.08 -12.79 -20.48
N ASP A 24 -4.88 -13.84 -20.28
CA ASP A 24 -5.75 -13.95 -19.11
C ASP A 24 -4.96 -14.07 -17.80
N LEU A 25 -3.73 -14.61 -17.84
CA LEU A 25 -2.83 -14.64 -16.69
C LEU A 25 -2.39 -13.24 -16.21
N ARG A 26 -2.45 -12.21 -17.07
CA ARG A 26 -2.24 -10.80 -16.69
C ARG A 26 -3.40 -10.27 -15.85
N ASN A 27 -4.60 -10.83 -15.98
CA ASN A 27 -5.76 -10.40 -15.22
C ASN A 27 -5.74 -11.06 -13.84
N LEU A 28 -5.52 -10.26 -12.79
CA LEU A 28 -5.47 -10.74 -11.41
C LEU A 28 -6.85 -11.10 -10.83
N ASP A 29 -7.94 -10.66 -11.46
CA ASP A 29 -9.30 -11.03 -11.05
C ASP A 29 -9.65 -12.47 -11.44
N TYR A 30 -8.90 -13.08 -12.37
CA TYR A 30 -9.09 -14.47 -12.75
C TYR A 30 -8.23 -15.41 -11.91
N THR A 31 -8.83 -16.40 -11.25
CA THR A 31 -8.06 -17.49 -10.67
C THR A 31 -7.52 -18.42 -11.76
N TYR A 32 -6.52 -19.25 -11.43
CA TYR A 32 -6.11 -20.34 -12.33
C TYR A 32 -7.28 -21.27 -12.72
N LEU A 33 -8.29 -21.42 -11.84
CA LEU A 33 -9.51 -22.17 -12.13
C LEU A 33 -10.38 -21.46 -13.17
N ASN A 34 -10.57 -20.14 -13.05
CA ASN A 34 -11.35 -19.38 -14.02
C ASN A 34 -10.70 -19.43 -15.42
N ILE A 35 -9.38 -19.28 -15.48
CA ILE A 35 -8.62 -19.35 -16.74
C ILE A 35 -8.74 -20.77 -17.35
N ALA A 36 -8.58 -21.81 -16.52
CA ALA A 36 -8.71 -23.20 -16.97
C ALA A 36 -10.10 -23.50 -17.55
N GLN A 37 -11.17 -23.05 -16.87
CA GLN A 37 -12.54 -23.19 -17.34
C GLN A 37 -12.79 -22.45 -18.66
N ARG A 38 -12.30 -21.20 -18.78
CA ARG A 38 -12.47 -20.37 -19.98
C ARG A 38 -11.80 -20.95 -21.23
N HIS A 39 -10.67 -21.65 -21.04
CA HIS A 39 -9.91 -22.25 -22.13
C HIS A 39 -10.10 -23.76 -22.24
N HIS A 40 -11.08 -24.34 -21.55
CA HIS A 40 -11.37 -25.77 -21.56
C HIS A 40 -10.13 -26.65 -21.32
N THR A 41 -9.25 -26.24 -20.40
CA THR A 41 -8.03 -26.96 -20.02
C THR A 41 -7.99 -27.20 -18.50
N SER A 42 -6.96 -27.88 -18.01
CA SER A 42 -6.80 -28.15 -16.58
C SER A 42 -6.10 -27.01 -15.84
N VAL A 43 -6.43 -26.83 -14.55
CA VAL A 43 -5.71 -25.90 -13.66
C VAL A 43 -4.21 -26.20 -13.64
N THR A 44 -3.85 -27.48 -13.64
CA THR A 44 -2.46 -27.94 -13.67
C THR A 44 -1.75 -27.49 -14.95
N THR A 45 -2.44 -27.53 -16.09
CA THR A 45 -1.91 -27.07 -17.37
C THR A 45 -1.64 -25.57 -17.35
N VAL A 46 -2.62 -24.76 -16.94
CA VAL A 46 -2.43 -23.29 -16.81
C VAL A 46 -1.29 -22.96 -15.84
N GLN A 47 -1.19 -23.68 -14.73
CA GLN A 47 -0.09 -23.50 -13.77
C GLN A 47 1.27 -23.89 -14.38
N ARG A 48 1.36 -24.97 -15.15
CA ARG A 48 2.60 -25.36 -15.85
C ARG A 48 2.99 -24.31 -16.89
N TYR A 49 2.03 -23.75 -17.63
CA TYR A 49 2.28 -22.67 -18.58
C TYR A 49 2.80 -21.42 -17.89
N ALA A 50 2.17 -21.01 -16.79
CA ALA A 50 2.66 -19.91 -15.96
C ALA A 50 4.08 -20.19 -15.42
N ASP A 51 4.29 -21.35 -14.81
CA ASP A 51 5.57 -21.75 -14.20
C ASP A 51 6.70 -21.85 -15.25
N SER A 52 6.39 -22.21 -16.50
CA SER A 52 7.37 -22.43 -17.56
C SER A 52 7.67 -21.19 -18.39
N TRP A 53 6.64 -20.41 -18.72
CA TRP A 53 6.74 -19.39 -19.75
C TRP A 53 6.74 -17.97 -19.20
N ILE A 54 6.26 -17.76 -17.96
CA ILE A 54 6.44 -16.47 -17.28
C ILE A 54 7.86 -16.41 -16.73
N ILE A 55 8.74 -15.76 -17.48
CA ILE A 55 10.13 -15.54 -17.09
C ILE A 55 10.23 -14.13 -16.54
N VAL A 56 10.51 -14.02 -15.25
CA VAL A 56 10.68 -12.73 -14.57
C VAL A 56 12.16 -12.51 -14.28
N PRO A 57 12.93 -11.88 -15.20
CA PRO A 57 14.28 -11.46 -14.89
C PRO A 57 14.25 -10.36 -13.83
N ARG A 58 15.40 -10.12 -13.18
CA ARG A 58 15.55 -8.97 -12.27
C ARG A 58 15.31 -7.68 -13.06
N GLN A 59 14.30 -6.93 -12.64
CA GLN A 59 13.96 -5.64 -13.23
C GLN A 59 15.00 -4.61 -12.82
N LYS A 60 15.39 -3.72 -13.74
CA LYS A 60 16.27 -2.59 -13.44
C LYS A 60 15.57 -1.63 -12.47
N LEU A 61 16.32 -1.12 -11.50
CA LEU A 61 15.89 0.01 -10.69
C LEU A 61 15.74 1.24 -11.60
N THR A 62 14.80 2.10 -11.24
CA THR A 62 14.53 3.35 -11.93
C THR A 62 14.93 4.54 -11.07
N GLU A 63 14.84 5.74 -11.64
CA GLU A 63 15.21 6.97 -10.92
C GLU A 63 14.33 7.25 -9.69
N SER A 64 13.12 6.69 -9.64
CA SER A 64 12.22 6.80 -8.49
C SER A 64 11.52 5.49 -8.21
N ILE A 65 11.78 4.95 -7.02
CA ILE A 65 11.19 3.69 -6.55
C ILE A 65 10.34 3.92 -5.30
N GLY A 66 9.31 3.09 -5.12
CA GLY A 66 8.57 3.00 -3.87
C GLY A 66 8.84 1.68 -3.19
N ILE A 67 8.95 1.70 -1.86
CA ILE A 67 9.13 0.52 -1.02
C ILE A 67 8.02 0.48 0.03
N ASP A 68 7.28 -0.61 0.06
CA ASP A 68 6.17 -0.81 0.98
C ASP A 68 6.15 -2.26 1.50
N GLU A 69 5.36 -2.52 2.53
CA GLU A 69 5.11 -3.83 3.07
C GLU A 69 3.72 -4.37 2.70
N TYR A 70 3.64 -5.69 2.59
CA TYR A 70 2.37 -6.38 2.41
C TYR A 70 2.24 -7.52 3.40
N HIS A 71 1.24 -7.45 4.29
CA HIS A 71 1.00 -8.49 5.28
C HIS A 71 0.48 -9.78 4.61
N SER A 72 1.32 -10.81 4.56
CA SER A 72 0.97 -12.15 4.09
C SER A 72 1.74 -13.23 4.86
N PRO A 73 1.18 -13.78 5.94
CA PRO A 73 1.82 -14.83 6.75
C PRO A 73 1.97 -16.17 6.01
N VAL A 74 1.19 -16.40 4.96
CA VAL A 74 1.22 -17.66 4.18
C VAL A 74 2.32 -17.64 3.11
N LEU A 75 2.65 -16.46 2.58
CA LEU A 75 3.57 -16.29 1.45
C LEU A 75 4.97 -15.83 1.85
N SER A 76 5.13 -15.25 3.04
CA SER A 76 6.44 -14.82 3.54
C SER A 76 7.27 -16.01 4.06
N ASN A 77 8.58 -15.79 4.24
CA ASN A 77 9.48 -16.81 4.79
C ASN A 77 8.97 -17.33 6.15
N ARG A 78 9.28 -18.60 6.49
CA ARG A 78 8.96 -19.17 7.81
C ARG A 78 9.50 -18.21 8.90
N ASN A 79 8.63 -17.76 9.80
CA ASN A 79 8.87 -16.74 10.84
C ASN A 79 8.83 -15.27 10.38
N ASN A 80 8.18 -14.98 9.25
CA ASN A 80 7.87 -13.64 8.83
C ASN A 80 6.38 -13.54 8.47
N THR A 81 5.82 -12.34 8.51
CA THR A 81 4.43 -12.07 8.16
C THR A 81 4.28 -11.04 7.05
N TYR A 82 5.38 -10.41 6.61
CA TYR A 82 5.34 -9.32 5.63
C TYR A 82 6.24 -9.58 4.43
N LEU A 83 5.69 -9.37 3.24
CA LEU A 83 6.43 -9.21 1.99
C LEU A 83 6.90 -7.77 1.85
N CYS A 84 7.95 -7.54 1.07
CA CYS A 84 8.35 -6.19 0.65
C CYS A 84 8.02 -6.02 -0.83
N ILE A 85 7.32 -4.93 -1.15
CA ILE A 85 6.87 -4.58 -2.49
C ILE A 85 7.73 -3.42 -2.96
N ILE A 86 8.31 -3.57 -4.15
CA ILE A 86 9.14 -2.54 -4.78
C ILE A 86 8.47 -2.14 -6.09
N VAL A 87 8.17 -0.87 -6.23
CA VAL A 87 7.47 -0.31 -7.40
C VAL A 87 8.34 0.71 -8.10
N ASP A 88 8.12 0.87 -9.39
CA ASP A 88 8.69 1.94 -10.20
C ASP A 88 7.68 3.09 -10.28
N ASN A 89 8.01 4.21 -9.63
CA ASN A 89 7.15 5.38 -9.61
C ASN A 89 7.10 6.10 -10.96
N VAL A 90 8.12 5.91 -11.82
CA VAL A 90 8.23 6.50 -13.16
C VAL A 90 7.36 5.72 -14.15
N GLY A 91 7.71 4.46 -14.38
CA GLY A 91 7.01 3.56 -15.31
C GLY A 91 5.75 2.92 -14.75
N ARG A 92 5.36 3.26 -13.51
CA ARG A 92 4.10 2.89 -12.84
C ARG A 92 3.81 1.39 -12.82
N ARG A 93 4.83 0.61 -12.47
CA ARG A 93 4.79 -0.85 -12.53
C ARG A 93 5.40 -1.50 -11.28
N LEU A 94 5.05 -2.77 -11.05
CA LEU A 94 5.66 -3.59 -10.02
C LEU A 94 7.05 -4.05 -10.48
N LEU A 95 8.10 -3.71 -9.72
CA LEU A 95 9.47 -4.16 -10.02
C LEU A 95 9.75 -5.50 -9.37
N GLU A 96 9.39 -5.65 -8.09
CA GLU A 96 9.76 -6.82 -7.31
C GLU A 96 8.80 -7.08 -6.13
N VAL A 97 8.67 -8.37 -5.79
CA VAL A 97 8.05 -8.83 -4.54
C VAL A 97 9.08 -9.68 -3.81
N LEU A 98 9.51 -9.23 -2.64
CA LEU A 98 10.48 -9.91 -1.80
C LEU A 98 9.79 -10.66 -0.65
N PRO A 99 10.25 -11.86 -0.27
CA PRO A 99 9.65 -12.68 0.78
C PRO A 99 9.91 -12.16 2.20
N SER A 100 10.65 -11.05 2.33
CA SER A 100 11.03 -10.47 3.61
C SER A 100 11.27 -8.96 3.53
N ARG A 101 10.75 -8.25 4.55
CA ARG A 101 11.02 -6.83 4.80
C ARG A 101 12.19 -6.56 5.76
N LYS A 102 12.80 -7.60 6.34
CA LYS A 102 13.92 -7.44 7.30
C LYS A 102 15.09 -6.69 6.67
N SER A 103 15.66 -5.74 7.40
CA SER A 103 16.72 -4.85 6.91
C SER A 103 17.92 -5.61 6.34
N GLU A 104 18.39 -6.66 7.00
CA GLU A 104 19.50 -7.50 6.51
C GLU A 104 19.18 -8.16 5.16
N TYR A 105 17.96 -8.68 5.01
CA TYR A 105 17.52 -9.30 3.76
C TYR A 105 17.49 -8.28 2.61
N LEU A 106 16.94 -7.09 2.88
CA LEU A 106 16.85 -6.02 1.90
C LEU A 106 18.23 -5.46 1.51
N LYS A 107 19.11 -5.23 2.50
CA LYS A 107 20.50 -4.83 2.23
C LYS A 107 21.19 -5.84 1.33
N ARG A 108 21.10 -7.14 1.65
CA ARG A 108 21.70 -8.19 0.81
C ARG A 108 21.10 -8.21 -0.60
N TYR A 109 19.78 -8.04 -0.73
CA TYR A 109 19.14 -7.97 -2.04
C TYR A 109 19.66 -6.79 -2.87
N PHE A 110 19.65 -5.58 -2.33
CA PHE A 110 20.08 -4.38 -3.04
C PHE A 110 21.59 -4.36 -3.30
N LEU A 111 22.43 -4.83 -2.37
CA LEU A 111 23.88 -4.85 -2.56
C LEU A 111 24.35 -5.79 -3.68
N ASN A 112 23.53 -6.78 -4.06
CA ASN A 112 23.77 -7.62 -5.24
C ASN A 112 23.48 -6.88 -6.56
N ILE A 113 22.88 -5.69 -6.52
CA ILE A 113 22.65 -4.83 -7.68
C ILE A 113 23.89 -3.96 -7.92
N PRO A 114 24.40 -3.85 -9.17
CA PRO A 114 25.56 -3.04 -9.49
C PRO A 114 25.44 -1.61 -8.96
N ILE A 115 26.55 -1.08 -8.44
CA ILE A 115 26.60 0.27 -7.86
C ILE A 115 26.13 1.34 -8.85
N GLU A 116 26.44 1.20 -10.14
CA GLU A 116 26.03 2.17 -11.16
C GLU A 116 24.52 2.25 -11.31
N GLU A 117 23.81 1.13 -11.15
CA GLU A 117 22.35 1.13 -11.16
C GLU A 117 21.79 1.71 -9.86
N ARG A 118 22.42 1.42 -8.71
CA ARG A 118 22.00 1.99 -7.42
C ARG A 118 22.20 3.50 -7.34
N ARG A 119 23.20 4.05 -8.01
CA ARG A 119 23.44 5.49 -8.14
C ARG A 119 22.40 6.22 -8.99
N GLN A 120 21.67 5.50 -9.86
CA GLN A 120 20.61 6.06 -10.68
C GLN A 120 19.33 6.32 -9.89
N VAL A 121 19.14 5.64 -8.74
CA VAL A 121 18.00 5.88 -7.85
C VAL A 121 18.15 7.25 -7.19
N LYS A 122 17.35 8.23 -7.65
CA LYS A 122 17.32 9.60 -7.13
C LYS A 122 16.28 9.78 -6.05
N TYR A 123 15.19 9.01 -6.07
CA TYR A 123 14.09 9.14 -5.13
C TYR A 123 13.64 7.79 -4.61
N VAL A 124 13.39 7.71 -3.30
CA VAL A 124 12.80 6.54 -2.65
C VAL A 124 11.61 7.00 -1.82
N THR A 125 10.41 6.51 -2.14
CA THR A 125 9.20 6.74 -1.33
C THR A 125 8.98 5.57 -0.38
N ILE A 126 8.81 5.85 0.90
CA ILE A 126 8.63 4.84 1.94
C ILE A 126 7.50 5.23 2.90
N ASP A 127 7.00 4.23 3.62
CA ASP A 127 6.24 4.47 4.84
C ASP A 127 7.16 5.03 5.94
N MET A 128 6.57 5.50 7.04
CA MET A 128 7.31 6.03 8.20
C MET A 128 7.96 4.92 9.03
N TRP A 129 8.82 4.11 8.39
CA TRP A 129 9.55 3.01 9.02
C TRP A 129 11.06 3.20 8.93
N GLU A 130 11.67 3.42 10.09
CA GLU A 130 13.10 3.71 10.26
C GLU A 130 14.01 2.66 9.61
N SER A 131 13.58 1.39 9.58
CA SER A 131 14.37 0.33 8.92
C SER A 131 14.49 0.52 7.41
N TYR A 132 13.43 0.98 6.73
CA TYR A 132 13.50 1.26 5.30
C TYR A 132 14.36 2.49 5.02
N LYS A 133 14.23 3.56 5.82
CA LYS A 133 15.09 4.74 5.76
C LYS A 133 16.57 4.36 5.83
N ASN A 134 16.94 3.56 6.84
CA ASN A 134 18.32 3.09 7.02
C ASN A 134 18.81 2.17 5.90
N VAL A 135 17.95 1.30 5.36
CA VAL A 135 18.30 0.47 4.20
C VAL A 135 18.57 1.36 3.00
N ALA A 136 17.65 2.26 2.66
CA ALA A 136 17.74 3.13 1.49
C ALA A 136 19.00 4.00 1.52
N HIS A 137 19.28 4.68 2.64
CA HIS A 137 20.53 5.44 2.81
C HIS A 137 21.79 4.58 2.61
N SER A 138 21.78 3.34 3.10
CA SER A 138 22.95 2.47 3.01
C SER A 138 23.20 1.90 1.61
N VAL A 139 22.17 1.79 0.77
CA VAL A 139 22.29 1.11 -0.54
C VAL A 139 22.15 2.05 -1.73
N PHE A 140 21.52 3.22 -1.59
CA PHE A 140 21.31 4.20 -2.66
C PHE A 140 22.04 5.52 -2.33
N PRO A 141 23.29 5.71 -2.79
CA PRO A 141 24.14 6.82 -2.36
C PRO A 141 23.60 8.22 -2.69
N ASN A 142 22.82 8.35 -3.76
CA ASN A 142 22.37 9.64 -4.31
C ASN A 142 20.86 9.89 -4.07
N CYS A 143 20.20 9.06 -3.25
CA CYS A 143 18.75 9.13 -3.14
C CYS A 143 18.29 10.18 -2.14
N VAL A 144 17.21 10.86 -2.50
CA VAL A 144 16.33 11.60 -1.61
C VAL A 144 15.24 10.65 -1.14
N ILE A 145 15.07 10.53 0.17
CA ILE A 145 14.02 9.70 0.78
C ILE A 145 12.84 10.62 1.11
N ALA A 146 11.64 10.20 0.72
CA ALA A 146 10.39 10.88 1.02
C ALA A 146 9.44 9.93 1.76
N VAL A 147 8.78 10.42 2.81
CA VAL A 147 7.69 9.68 3.46
C VAL A 147 6.41 9.83 2.68
N ASP A 148 5.55 8.81 2.71
CA ASP A 148 4.17 8.97 2.26
C ASP A 148 3.42 9.97 3.14
N PRO A 149 2.90 11.08 2.58
CA PRO A 149 2.15 12.05 3.36
C PRO A 149 0.87 11.49 4.00
N PHE A 150 0.30 10.41 3.46
CA PHE A 150 -0.88 9.75 4.03
C PHE A 150 -0.61 9.26 5.46
N HIS A 151 0.57 8.69 5.72
CA HIS A 151 0.91 8.20 7.06
C HIS A 151 1.02 9.32 8.08
N VAL A 152 1.52 10.49 7.69
CA VAL A 152 1.58 11.65 8.58
C VAL A 152 0.16 12.13 8.91
N ILE A 153 -0.69 12.31 7.90
CA ILE A 153 -2.11 12.70 8.10
C ILE A 153 -2.84 11.69 8.97
N LYS A 154 -2.63 10.38 8.75
CA LYS A 154 -3.24 9.30 9.52
C LYS A 154 -2.81 9.32 10.98
N ASN A 155 -1.53 9.57 11.26
CA ASN A 155 -1.01 9.68 12.61
C ASN A 155 -1.61 10.89 13.35
N ILE A 156 -1.64 12.06 12.72
CA ILE A 156 -2.27 13.27 13.29
C ILE A 156 -3.77 13.05 13.53
N GLY A 157 -4.48 12.44 12.58
CA GLY A 157 -5.89 12.08 12.73
C GLY A 157 -6.13 11.14 13.91
N SER A 158 -5.29 10.12 14.06
CA SER A 158 -5.36 9.17 15.19
C SER A 158 -5.10 9.86 16.53
N ALA A 159 -4.15 10.78 16.59
CA ALA A 159 -3.90 11.58 17.78
C ALA A 159 -5.09 12.49 18.11
N PHE A 160 -5.70 13.13 17.12
CA PHE A 160 -6.92 13.92 17.29
C PHE A 160 -8.08 13.07 17.84
N THR A 161 -8.28 11.86 17.31
CA THR A 161 -9.30 10.93 17.84
C THR A 161 -9.04 10.60 19.32
N LYS A 162 -7.78 10.45 19.75
CA LYS A 162 -7.45 10.25 21.16
C LYS A 162 -7.82 11.47 22.02
N VAL A 163 -7.51 12.69 21.56
CA VAL A 163 -7.94 13.94 22.24
C VAL A 163 -9.47 13.97 22.39
N ARG A 164 -10.19 13.68 21.31
CA ARG A 164 -11.66 13.63 21.31
C ARG A 164 -12.18 12.60 22.32
N ILE A 165 -11.60 11.39 22.37
CA ILE A 165 -12.00 10.34 23.31
C ILE A 165 -11.73 10.76 24.75
N ARG A 166 -10.56 11.35 25.05
CA ARG A 166 -10.25 11.84 26.40
C ARG A 166 -11.29 12.86 26.87
N ILE A 167 -11.58 13.85 26.02
CA ILE A 167 -12.56 14.90 26.33
C ILE A 167 -13.96 14.31 26.43
N MET A 168 -14.35 13.39 25.56
CA MET A 168 -15.64 12.70 25.64
C MET A 168 -15.80 11.96 26.97
N ASN A 169 -14.74 11.32 27.47
CA ASN A 169 -14.77 10.58 28.72
C ASN A 169 -14.77 11.47 29.98
N SER A 170 -14.54 12.78 29.86
CA SER A 170 -14.71 13.72 30.99
C SER A 170 -16.14 14.21 31.16
N PHE A 171 -17.04 13.88 30.22
CA PHE A 171 -18.45 14.19 30.31
C PHE A 171 -19.26 13.01 30.86
N ASP A 172 -20.35 13.29 31.58
CA ASP A 172 -21.31 12.28 31.98
C ASP A 172 -21.90 11.58 30.75
N TYR A 173 -22.14 10.28 30.86
CA TYR A 173 -22.62 9.43 29.76
C TYR A 173 -23.92 9.95 29.12
N ASP A 174 -24.82 10.49 29.94
CA ASP A 174 -26.09 11.06 29.49
C ASP A 174 -26.03 12.59 29.36
N SER A 175 -24.87 13.18 29.09
CA SER A 175 -24.76 14.61 28.81
C SER A 175 -24.85 14.92 27.31
N ASN A 176 -25.19 16.17 26.97
CA ASN A 176 -25.16 16.63 25.59
C ASN A 176 -23.76 16.58 24.98
N GLY A 177 -22.72 16.86 25.78
CA GLY A 177 -21.32 16.80 25.35
C GLY A 177 -20.91 15.37 24.94
N TYR A 178 -21.25 14.37 25.77
CA TYR A 178 -21.00 12.98 25.44
C TYR A 178 -21.74 12.54 24.17
N TYR A 179 -23.04 12.88 24.06
CA TYR A 179 -23.85 12.58 22.87
C TYR A 179 -23.23 13.14 21.58
N LEU A 180 -22.85 14.42 21.60
CA LEU A 180 -22.22 15.11 20.47
C LEU A 180 -20.91 14.43 20.08
N LEU A 181 -20.00 14.23 21.05
CA LEU A 181 -18.68 13.64 20.80
C LEU A 181 -18.72 12.16 20.44
N LYS A 182 -19.75 11.41 20.85
CA LYS A 182 -19.89 9.98 20.54
C LYS A 182 -20.58 9.76 19.20
N LYS A 183 -21.75 10.38 18.99
CA LYS A 183 -22.59 10.12 17.81
C LYS A 183 -22.12 10.88 16.58
N TRP A 184 -21.62 12.11 16.76
CA TRP A 184 -21.34 13.04 15.67
C TRP A 184 -19.84 13.28 15.44
N HIS A 185 -18.96 12.46 16.03
CA HIS A 185 -17.49 12.57 15.87
C HIS A 185 -17.02 12.60 14.41
N LYS A 186 -17.73 11.91 13.51
CA LYS A 186 -17.36 11.86 12.09
C LYS A 186 -17.38 13.22 11.41
N LEU A 187 -18.15 14.18 11.92
CA LEU A 187 -18.12 15.57 11.44
C LEU A 187 -16.75 16.24 11.64
N LEU A 188 -15.96 15.76 12.61
CA LEU A 188 -14.60 16.24 12.85
C LEU A 188 -13.52 15.37 12.20
N GLU A 189 -13.83 14.14 11.78
CA GLU A 189 -12.81 13.14 11.38
C GLU A 189 -12.88 12.80 9.88
N SER A 190 -13.93 13.22 9.18
CA SER A 190 -14.15 12.94 7.77
C SER A 190 -14.68 14.17 7.03
N ASP A 191 -14.55 14.17 5.72
CA ASP A 191 -15.03 15.25 4.87
C ASP A 191 -16.54 15.09 4.69
N TYR A 192 -17.33 16.02 5.25
CA TYR A 192 -18.78 16.05 5.15
C TYR A 192 -19.23 17.34 4.46
N ASN A 193 -20.30 17.25 3.67
CA ASN A 193 -21.07 18.46 3.34
C ASN A 193 -21.82 18.90 4.61
N LEU A 194 -21.34 19.97 5.24
CA LEU A 194 -21.93 20.51 6.47
C LEU A 194 -23.29 21.21 6.23
N ASP A 195 -23.56 21.62 4.99
CA ASP A 195 -24.80 22.29 4.55
C ASP A 195 -25.84 21.29 4.05
N ASN A 196 -26.20 20.32 4.88
CA ASN A 196 -27.34 19.47 4.59
C ASN A 196 -28.65 20.13 5.04
N GLU A 197 -29.76 19.71 4.42
CA GLU A 197 -31.10 20.05 4.90
C GLU A 197 -31.26 19.71 6.39
N PRO A 198 -31.74 20.65 7.23
CA PRO A 198 -31.90 20.44 8.66
C PRO A 198 -32.75 19.22 8.98
N ARG A 199 -32.25 18.35 9.86
CA ARG A 199 -32.95 17.13 10.31
C ARG A 199 -33.31 17.24 11.78
N TYR A 200 -34.47 16.70 12.15
CA TYR A 200 -34.90 16.70 13.55
C TYR A 200 -33.94 15.88 14.42
N ASN A 201 -33.40 16.49 15.47
CA ASN A 201 -32.52 15.86 16.43
C ASN A 201 -33.25 15.71 17.77
N HIS A 202 -33.68 14.49 18.07
CA HIS A 202 -34.46 14.18 19.29
C HIS A 202 -33.78 14.61 20.59
N ARG A 203 -32.43 14.65 20.63
CA ARG A 203 -31.69 15.04 21.84
C ARG A 203 -31.88 16.52 22.18
N PHE A 204 -31.90 17.37 21.16
CA PHE A 204 -32.06 18.83 21.28
C PHE A 204 -33.49 19.30 20.96
N GLN A 205 -34.38 18.37 20.60
CA GLN A 205 -35.78 18.61 20.27
C GLN A 205 -36.01 19.68 19.18
N THR A 206 -35.03 19.85 18.29
CA THR A 206 -35.07 20.86 17.22
C THR A 206 -34.46 20.31 15.94
N LYS A 207 -34.71 21.00 14.81
CA LYS A 207 -34.06 20.70 13.53
C LYS A 207 -32.66 21.31 13.52
N LEU A 208 -31.67 20.48 13.22
CA LEU A 208 -30.26 20.88 13.12
C LEU A 208 -29.67 20.32 11.82
N ASN A 209 -28.83 21.10 11.15
CA ASN A 209 -27.95 20.59 10.12
C ASN A 209 -26.61 20.14 10.72
N TYR A 210 -25.71 19.63 9.88
CA TYR A 210 -24.39 19.17 10.29
C TYR A 210 -23.48 20.33 10.68
N ARG A 211 -23.64 21.53 10.12
CA ARG A 211 -22.92 22.71 10.58
C ARG A 211 -23.28 23.09 12.00
N ASP A 212 -24.57 23.07 12.36
CA ASP A 212 -25.03 23.37 13.71
C ASP A 212 -24.39 22.39 14.70
N LEU A 213 -24.48 21.09 14.40
CA LEU A 213 -23.88 20.04 15.22
C LEU A 213 -22.35 20.16 15.30
N PHE A 214 -21.70 20.48 14.19
CA PHE A 214 -20.25 20.70 14.13
C PHE A 214 -19.82 21.88 15.03
N ASN A 215 -20.51 23.01 14.95
CA ASN A 215 -20.24 24.19 15.77
C ASN A 215 -20.47 23.86 17.25
N MET A 216 -21.60 23.22 17.58
CA MET A 216 -21.89 22.77 18.94
C MET A 216 -20.79 21.87 19.50
N ILE A 217 -20.22 20.96 18.69
CA ILE A 217 -19.11 20.10 19.13
C ILE A 217 -17.85 20.92 19.44
N LEU A 218 -17.50 21.89 18.58
CA LEU A 218 -16.31 22.73 18.77
C LEU A 218 -16.48 23.71 19.97
N GLU A 219 -17.70 24.08 20.31
CA GLU A 219 -17.99 24.91 21.48
C GLU A 219 -17.85 24.16 22.82
N LEU A 220 -17.87 22.82 22.82
CA LEU A 220 -17.79 22.02 24.05
C LEU A 220 -16.49 22.21 24.82
N ASN A 221 -15.37 22.38 24.11
CA ASN A 221 -14.06 22.40 24.73
C ASN A 221 -13.01 23.12 23.86
N SER A 222 -12.32 24.08 24.47
CA SER A 222 -11.29 24.89 23.78
C SER A 222 -10.10 24.05 23.30
N GLN A 223 -9.70 23.02 24.04
CA GLN A 223 -8.61 22.12 23.67
C GLN A 223 -8.99 21.22 22.49
N LEU A 224 -10.23 20.72 22.44
CA LEU A 224 -10.75 19.97 21.29
C LEU A 224 -10.69 20.83 20.01
N THR A 225 -11.16 22.08 20.10
CA THR A 225 -11.16 23.01 18.97
C THR A 225 -9.75 23.36 18.52
N LYS A 226 -8.84 23.59 19.46
CA LYS A 226 -7.43 23.81 19.16
C LYS A 226 -6.82 22.59 18.45
N ALA A 227 -7.08 21.38 18.94
CA ALA A 227 -6.63 20.14 18.32
C ALA A 227 -7.17 19.99 16.88
N TYR A 228 -8.47 20.18 16.70
CA TYR A 228 -9.12 20.09 15.38
C TYR A 228 -8.50 21.08 14.39
N ARG A 229 -8.34 22.34 14.80
CA ARG A 229 -7.73 23.39 13.95
C ARG A 229 -6.30 23.04 13.55
N LEU A 230 -5.47 22.51 14.44
CA LEU A 230 -4.10 22.09 14.14
C LEU A 230 -4.07 20.92 13.14
N LYS A 231 -4.94 19.93 13.33
CA LYS A 231 -5.10 18.81 12.40
C LYS A 231 -5.49 19.30 10.99
N GLU A 232 -6.44 20.24 10.90
CA GLU A 232 -6.84 20.82 9.60
C GLU A 232 -5.74 21.72 9.00
N LYS A 233 -5.03 22.51 9.81
CA LYS A 233 -3.86 23.29 9.34
C LYS A 233 -2.78 22.39 8.73
N TYR A 234 -2.50 21.23 9.32
CA TYR A 234 -1.59 20.27 8.70
C TYR A 234 -2.13 19.72 7.37
N ARG A 235 -3.43 19.40 7.29
CA ARG A 235 -4.06 18.96 6.03
C ARG A 235 -3.93 20.03 4.94
N GLU A 236 -4.12 21.31 5.31
CA GLU A 236 -3.95 22.44 4.40
C GLU A 236 -2.50 22.59 3.95
N PHE A 237 -1.54 22.53 4.87
CA PHE A 237 -0.11 22.49 4.57
C PHE A 237 0.23 21.37 3.59
N ASN A 238 -0.23 20.14 3.87
CA ASN A 238 0.01 19.01 2.98
C ASN A 238 -0.59 19.21 1.59
N ARG A 239 -1.72 19.92 1.47
CA ARG A 239 -2.37 20.19 0.18
C ARG A 239 -1.65 21.31 -0.59
N ASN A 240 -1.33 22.40 0.09
CA ASN A 240 -1.03 23.69 -0.54
C ASN A 240 0.45 24.11 -0.47
N ALA A 241 1.26 23.50 0.41
CA ALA A 241 2.67 23.82 0.47
C ALA A 241 3.43 23.33 -0.77
N THR A 242 4.52 24.02 -1.08
CA THR A 242 5.43 23.76 -2.20
C THR A 242 6.80 23.36 -1.64
N CYS A 243 7.67 22.85 -2.51
CA CYS A 243 9.03 22.46 -2.09
C CYS A 243 9.79 23.62 -1.44
N GLU A 244 9.56 24.85 -1.92
CA GLU A 244 10.28 26.05 -1.49
C GLU A 244 9.84 26.53 -0.11
N ASN A 245 8.56 26.38 0.24
CA ASN A 245 8.00 26.85 1.50
C ASN A 245 7.68 25.73 2.51
N ALA A 246 7.86 24.47 2.14
CA ALA A 246 7.50 23.32 2.98
C ALA A 246 8.23 23.35 4.33
N ARG A 247 9.53 23.67 4.34
CA ARG A 247 10.33 23.74 5.57
C ARG A 247 9.79 24.81 6.53
N GLU A 248 9.73 26.05 6.06
CA GLU A 248 9.27 27.19 6.87
C GLU A 248 7.85 26.95 7.44
N LYS A 249 6.93 26.46 6.60
CA LYS A 249 5.56 26.16 7.05
C LYS A 249 5.50 24.99 8.03
N LEU A 250 6.34 23.96 7.86
CA LEU A 250 6.40 22.83 8.79
C LEU A 250 6.95 23.26 10.15
N GLU A 251 7.99 24.09 10.18
CA GLU A 251 8.55 24.68 11.40
C GLU A 251 7.50 25.51 12.14
N GLN A 252 6.75 26.37 11.41
CA GLN A 252 5.65 27.15 11.98
C GLN A 252 4.57 26.23 12.58
N LEU A 253 4.17 25.17 11.87
CA LEU A 253 3.22 24.19 12.38
C LEU A 253 3.75 23.49 13.64
N LEU A 254 5.01 23.03 13.65
CA LEU A 254 5.64 22.41 14.80
C LEU A 254 5.58 23.33 16.03
N MET A 255 5.89 24.62 15.86
CA MET A 255 5.78 25.60 16.95
C MET A 255 4.34 25.73 17.45
N GLU A 256 3.34 25.75 16.57
CA GLU A 256 1.94 25.79 16.96
C GLU A 256 1.49 24.52 17.70
N PHE A 257 1.94 23.34 17.26
CA PHE A 257 1.70 22.06 17.93
C PHE A 257 2.33 22.04 19.34
N CYS A 258 3.59 22.50 19.49
CA CYS A 258 4.23 22.61 20.81
C CYS A 258 3.47 23.59 21.73
N LYS A 259 3.12 24.78 21.23
CA LYS A 259 2.30 25.77 21.95
C LYS A 259 0.88 25.28 22.23
N ALA A 260 0.44 24.20 21.59
CA ALA A 260 -0.86 23.60 21.84
C ALA A 260 -0.96 23.07 23.27
N ASN A 261 0.14 22.51 23.78
CA ASN A 261 0.23 21.78 25.04
C ASN A 261 -0.86 20.69 25.13
N ILE A 262 -0.93 19.84 24.11
CA ILE A 262 -1.88 18.74 23.99
C ILE A 262 -1.10 17.43 24.10
N PRO A 263 -1.23 16.67 25.20
CA PRO A 263 -0.41 15.47 25.45
C PRO A 263 -0.42 14.43 24.32
N GLU A 264 -1.58 14.22 23.67
CA GLU A 264 -1.71 13.27 22.57
C GLU A 264 -0.92 13.69 21.31
N TYR A 265 -0.51 14.96 21.23
CA TYR A 265 0.28 15.51 20.14
C TYR A 265 1.79 15.43 20.39
N ASP A 266 2.26 15.15 21.61
CA ASP A 266 3.70 14.98 21.87
C ASP A 266 4.35 13.89 20.98
N PRO A 267 3.73 12.71 20.79
CA PRO A 267 4.26 11.72 19.85
C PRO A 267 4.25 12.19 18.39
N ILE A 268 3.31 13.07 18.02
CA ILE A 268 3.20 13.64 16.68
C ILE A 268 4.30 14.66 16.43
N ILE A 269 4.58 15.52 17.41
CA ILE A 269 5.67 16.49 17.38
C ILE A 269 7.01 15.75 17.20
N ASN A 270 7.27 14.74 18.03
CA ASN A 270 8.50 13.93 17.94
C ASN A 270 8.61 13.23 16.58
N MET A 271 7.50 12.70 16.06
CA MET A 271 7.46 12.09 14.73
C MET A 271 7.78 13.12 13.63
N MET A 272 7.19 14.31 13.66
CA MET A 272 7.44 15.35 12.67
C MET A 272 8.88 15.87 12.72
N TYR A 273 9.50 15.97 13.90
CA TYR A 273 10.94 16.28 14.01
C TYR A 273 11.82 15.15 13.48
N THR A 274 11.50 13.89 13.80
CA THR A 274 12.31 12.73 13.38
C THR A 274 12.31 12.55 11.87
N TRP A 275 11.20 12.89 11.23
CA TRP A 275 10.96 12.71 9.79
C TRP A 275 10.91 14.03 9.02
N GLU A 276 11.41 15.13 9.59
CA GLU A 276 11.26 16.48 9.04
C GLU A 276 11.73 16.56 7.58
N GLU A 277 12.97 16.12 7.33
CA GLU A 277 13.56 16.12 5.99
C GLU A 277 12.73 15.27 5.02
N GLU A 278 12.33 14.07 5.41
CA GLU A 278 11.56 13.20 4.52
C GLU A 278 10.14 13.73 4.26
N ILE A 279 9.54 14.45 5.21
CA ILE A 279 8.25 15.14 5.03
C ILE A 279 8.43 16.27 4.01
N ILE A 280 9.49 17.08 4.14
CA ILE A 280 9.81 18.15 3.19
C ILE A 280 10.06 17.58 1.80
N HIS A 281 10.83 16.50 1.69
CA HIS A 281 11.12 15.83 0.42
C HIS A 281 9.85 15.30 -0.27
N SER A 282 8.79 14.97 0.47
CA SER A 282 7.51 14.53 -0.13
C SER A 282 6.88 15.60 -1.04
N PHE A 283 7.23 16.87 -0.85
CA PHE A 283 6.76 17.98 -1.68
C PHE A 283 7.52 18.12 -3.00
N HIS A 284 8.60 17.37 -3.22
CA HIS A 284 9.25 17.31 -4.52
C HIS A 284 8.29 16.72 -5.56
N LYS A 285 8.32 17.29 -6.77
CA LYS A 285 7.48 16.84 -7.89
C LYS A 285 8.29 16.47 -9.13
N PRO A 286 9.20 15.48 -9.05
CA PRO A 286 10.13 15.20 -10.14
C PRO A 286 9.46 14.60 -11.39
N TYR A 287 8.24 14.06 -11.29
CA TYR A 287 7.55 13.41 -12.41
C TYR A 287 6.07 13.82 -12.49
N ASN A 288 5.66 14.35 -13.64
CA ASN A 288 4.26 14.65 -13.97
C ASN A 288 3.52 15.54 -12.94
N ASP A 289 4.22 16.49 -12.32
CA ASP A 289 3.69 17.39 -11.26
C ASP A 289 3.08 16.64 -10.04
N ARG A 290 3.47 15.38 -9.81
CA ARG A 290 3.00 14.58 -8.68
C ARG A 290 3.99 14.65 -7.54
N LYS A 291 3.48 14.85 -6.33
CA LYS A 291 4.25 14.71 -5.09
C LYS A 291 4.81 13.29 -4.97
N LEU A 292 5.97 13.17 -4.34
CA LEU A 292 6.53 11.88 -3.96
C LEU A 292 5.62 11.24 -2.90
N SER A 293 5.02 10.10 -3.23
CA SER A 293 4.19 9.33 -2.30
C SER A 293 4.25 7.83 -2.62
N ASN A 294 3.85 7.01 -1.66
CA ASN A 294 3.78 5.56 -1.80
C ASN A 294 2.42 5.09 -2.38
N ALA A 295 1.60 6.02 -2.91
CA ALA A 295 0.27 5.74 -3.46
C ALA A 295 0.25 4.68 -4.58
N LEU A 296 1.35 4.52 -5.34
CA LEU A 296 1.47 3.41 -6.29
C LEU A 296 1.58 2.06 -5.58
N SER A 297 2.40 1.98 -4.54
CA SER A 297 2.55 0.78 -3.72
C SER A 297 1.23 0.42 -3.06
N GLU A 298 0.49 1.39 -2.51
CA GLU A 298 -0.86 1.17 -1.98
C GLU A 298 -1.83 0.63 -3.04
N ASN A 299 -1.83 1.21 -4.24
CA ASN A 299 -2.67 0.70 -5.34
C ASN A 299 -2.33 -0.75 -5.71
N ILE A 300 -1.03 -1.07 -5.78
CA ILE A 300 -0.54 -2.42 -6.05
C ILE A 300 -0.93 -3.36 -4.89
N ASN A 301 -0.79 -2.95 -3.65
CA ASN A 301 -1.22 -3.70 -2.46
C ASN A 301 -2.73 -3.99 -2.47
N GLY A 302 -3.54 -3.04 -2.93
CA GLY A 302 -4.98 -3.24 -3.17
C GLY A 302 -5.25 -4.33 -4.21
N LYS A 303 -4.55 -4.29 -5.36
CA LYS A 303 -4.65 -5.33 -6.41
C LYS A 303 -4.19 -6.70 -5.92
N ILE A 304 -3.12 -6.76 -5.12
CA ILE A 304 -2.63 -7.99 -4.50
C ILE A 304 -3.69 -8.56 -3.55
N THR A 305 -4.32 -7.71 -2.74
CA THR A 305 -5.38 -8.11 -1.80
C THR A 305 -6.58 -8.68 -2.53
N ALA A 306 -7.05 -8.01 -3.59
CA ALA A 306 -8.11 -8.52 -4.45
C ALA A 306 -7.75 -9.91 -5.03
N HIS A 307 -6.54 -10.04 -5.57
CA HIS A 307 -6.06 -11.30 -6.15
C HIS A 307 -6.05 -12.47 -5.14
N ILE A 308 -5.52 -12.23 -3.94
CA ILE A 308 -5.45 -13.23 -2.87
C ILE A 308 -6.86 -13.63 -2.41
N THR A 309 -7.76 -12.64 -2.28
CA THR A 309 -9.15 -12.84 -1.85
C THR A 309 -9.89 -13.75 -2.83
N VAL A 310 -9.79 -13.47 -4.13
CA VAL A 310 -10.45 -14.29 -5.17
C VAL A 310 -9.82 -15.68 -5.27
N SER A 311 -8.51 -15.81 -5.03
CA SER A 311 -7.79 -17.09 -5.13
C SER A 311 -8.01 -18.07 -3.97
N ARG A 312 -8.70 -17.65 -2.89
CA ARG A 312 -8.99 -18.48 -1.69
C ARG A 312 -7.76 -19.21 -1.12
N GLY A 313 -6.60 -18.55 -1.15
CA GLY A 313 -5.34 -19.05 -0.60
C GLY A 313 -4.27 -19.32 -1.65
N ILE A 314 -3.17 -18.59 -1.57
CA ILE A 314 -1.97 -18.79 -2.37
C ILE A 314 -0.83 -19.09 -1.39
N SER A 315 -0.16 -20.23 -1.57
CA SER A 315 0.97 -20.61 -0.71
C SER A 315 2.30 -20.60 -1.44
N ASN A 316 2.31 -20.81 -2.75
CA ASN A 316 3.54 -20.84 -3.53
C ASN A 316 4.04 -19.44 -3.88
N PHE A 317 5.00 -18.95 -3.09
CA PHE A 317 5.63 -17.64 -3.27
C PHE A 317 6.19 -17.41 -4.68
N ALA A 318 6.94 -18.36 -5.25
CA ALA A 318 7.57 -18.17 -6.56
C ALA A 318 6.53 -17.97 -7.67
N ARG A 319 5.48 -18.81 -7.68
CA ARG A 319 4.37 -18.70 -8.63
C ARG A 319 3.58 -17.41 -8.43
N PHE A 320 3.34 -17.03 -7.18
CA PHE A 320 2.66 -15.79 -6.81
C PHE A 320 3.44 -14.57 -7.31
N ARG A 321 4.73 -14.47 -6.95
CA ARG A 321 5.64 -13.42 -7.38
C ARG A 321 5.67 -13.30 -8.90
N ASN A 322 5.91 -14.41 -9.61
CA ASN A 322 6.03 -14.39 -11.06
C ASN A 322 4.74 -13.91 -11.72
N ARG A 323 3.59 -14.40 -11.25
CA ARG A 323 2.30 -13.97 -11.78
C ARG A 323 2.01 -12.49 -11.49
N LEU A 324 2.28 -12.01 -10.28
CA LEU A 324 2.06 -10.61 -9.93
C LEU A 324 2.90 -9.67 -10.79
N ILE A 325 4.21 -9.96 -10.90
CA ILE A 325 5.11 -9.14 -11.69
C ILE A 325 4.69 -9.20 -13.16
N TYR A 326 4.35 -10.38 -13.69
CA TYR A 326 3.79 -10.48 -15.03
C TYR A 326 2.49 -9.67 -15.19
N ALA A 327 1.56 -9.72 -14.26
CA ALA A 327 0.32 -8.95 -14.38
C ALA A 327 0.50 -7.42 -14.26
N LEU A 328 1.44 -6.98 -13.43
CA LEU A 328 1.59 -5.58 -13.01
C LEU A 328 2.85 -4.89 -13.55
N ASN A 329 3.55 -5.55 -14.49
CA ASN A 329 4.69 -5.01 -15.21
C ASN A 329 4.57 -5.35 -16.69
N ASP A 330 4.20 -4.34 -17.48
CA ASP A 330 4.00 -4.41 -18.93
C ASP A 330 5.27 -4.79 -19.71
N THR A 331 6.46 -4.52 -19.17
CA THR A 331 7.73 -4.88 -19.81
C THR A 331 8.12 -6.34 -19.65
N VAL A 332 7.49 -7.07 -18.73
CA VAL A 332 7.77 -8.49 -18.53
C VAL A 332 7.01 -9.29 -19.57
N MET A 333 7.73 -10.06 -20.39
CA MET A 333 7.17 -10.89 -21.45
C MET A 333 7.17 -12.37 -21.06
N TYR A 334 6.44 -13.19 -21.82
CA TYR A 334 6.50 -14.64 -21.70
C TYR A 334 7.21 -15.25 -22.91
N LYS A 335 7.81 -16.43 -22.72
CA LYS A 335 8.47 -17.19 -23.81
C LYS A 335 7.92 -18.60 -23.87
N VAL A 336 7.30 -18.96 -24.98
CA VAL A 336 6.81 -20.33 -25.21
C VAL A 336 7.97 -21.21 -25.65
N THR A 337 8.15 -22.33 -24.95
CA THR A 337 9.17 -23.35 -25.24
C THR A 337 8.57 -24.74 -25.12
N GLY A 338 9.12 -25.72 -25.83
CA GLY A 338 8.70 -27.13 -25.70
C GLY A 338 9.05 -27.77 -24.35
N PHE A 339 9.91 -27.14 -23.55
CA PHE A 339 10.21 -27.58 -22.19
C PHE A 339 9.19 -27.02 -21.20
N LEU A 340 8.53 -27.92 -20.45
CA LEU A 340 7.56 -27.57 -19.40
C LEU A 340 8.11 -27.96 -18.03
N GLN A 341 8.19 -26.98 -17.13
CA GLN A 341 8.56 -27.14 -15.73
C GLN A 341 7.37 -26.92 -14.80
N SER A 342 7.54 -27.27 -13.51
CA SER A 342 6.55 -26.96 -12.49
C SER A 342 7.22 -26.49 -11.21
N LEU A 343 6.70 -25.40 -10.65
CA LEU A 343 7.07 -24.88 -9.35
C LEU A 343 6.26 -25.53 -8.21
N LYS A 344 5.54 -26.63 -8.49
CA LYS A 344 4.68 -27.30 -7.51
C LYS A 344 5.51 -27.72 -6.29
N ARG A 345 5.05 -27.33 -5.09
CA ARG A 345 5.67 -27.76 -3.83
C ARG A 345 5.40 -29.26 -3.60
N PRO A 346 6.39 -30.03 -3.10
CA PRO A 346 6.16 -31.42 -2.70
C PRO A 346 5.10 -31.46 -1.59
N GLY A 347 4.01 -32.20 -1.83
CA GLY A 347 2.97 -32.44 -0.84
C GLY A 347 3.30 -33.65 0.03
N LYS A 348 2.61 -33.79 1.17
CA LYS A 348 2.62 -35.08 1.89
C LYS A 348 2.10 -36.17 0.94
N PRO A 349 2.71 -37.37 0.90
CA PRO A 349 2.20 -38.48 0.11
C PRO A 349 0.72 -38.70 0.42
N ARG A 350 -0.11 -38.88 -0.61
CA ARG A 350 -1.50 -39.32 -0.37
C ARG A 350 -1.42 -40.70 0.30
N GLY A 351 -2.09 -40.85 1.44
CA GLY A 351 -2.18 -42.14 2.11
C GLY A 351 -2.79 -43.20 1.17
N ASN A 352 -2.43 -44.45 1.38
CA ASN A 352 -2.93 -45.56 0.58
C ASN A 352 -4.46 -45.59 0.59
N TYR A 353 -5.08 -45.43 -0.58
CA TYR A 353 -6.51 -45.64 -0.74
C TYR A 353 -6.80 -47.12 -0.54
N LYS A 354 -7.50 -47.48 0.55
CA LYS A 354 -8.18 -48.78 0.61
C LYS A 354 -9.39 -48.69 -0.33
N LYS A 355 -9.28 -49.30 -1.51
CA LYS A 355 -10.46 -49.63 -2.31
C LYS A 355 -11.30 -50.58 -1.46
N LYS A 356 -12.56 -50.20 -1.18
CA LYS A 356 -13.57 -51.12 -0.69
C LYS A 356 -14.09 -51.95 -1.85
#